data_AF-A0A9P6RZU1-F1
#
_entry.id   AF-A0A9P6RZU1-F1
#
_cell.length_a   1.000
_cell.length_b   1.000
_cell.length_c   1.000
_cell.angle_alpha   90.00
_cell.angle_beta   90.00
_cell.angle_gamma   90.00
#
_symmetry.space_group_name_H-M   'P 1'
#
loop_
_entity.id
_entity.type
_entity.pdbx_description
1 polymer ?
#
loop_
_entity_poly.entity_id
_entity_poly.type
_entity_poly.pdbx_seq_one_letter_code
_entity_poly.pdbx_strand_id
1 'polypeptide(L)'
;MRARTTGLATPITAKEFAQWIHPFETPSAATAAFLRQRHQQYLGASSVSVDESHTHVERNVGIAVSGGVDSMALTTLLARHYSLLNGKNDRARTSLHAFIVDHKLRDNSTVEANYVAQQVQKL
;
A
#
# COMPACT_ATOMS: atom_id res chain seq x y z
N MET A 1 6.07 -22.82 0.61
CA MET A 1 4.87 -22.20 1.21
C MET A 1 5.26 -21.57 2.55
N ARG A 2 5.51 -20.26 2.58
CA ARG A 2 5.49 -19.37 3.77
C ARG A 2 6.10 -18.01 3.40
N ALA A 3 5.29 -16.98 3.49
CA ALA A 3 5.69 -15.68 4.03
C ALA A 3 4.42 -15.02 4.56
N ARG A 4 4.08 -15.33 5.81
CA ARG A 4 3.22 -14.47 6.62
C ARG A 4 4.16 -13.40 7.18
N THR A 5 3.98 -12.17 6.76
CA THR A 5 4.49 -11.02 7.51
C THR A 5 3.29 -10.18 7.90
N THR A 6 2.64 -10.61 8.97
CA THR A 6 2.07 -9.71 9.97
C THR A 6 3.26 -8.96 10.58
N GLY A 7 3.74 -7.93 9.89
CA GLY A 7 4.94 -7.19 10.26
C GLY A 7 4.55 -5.79 10.74
N LEU A 8 5.07 -5.41 11.91
CA LEU A 8 5.16 -4.03 12.38
C LEU A 8 5.43 -3.08 11.19
N ALA A 9 4.73 -1.95 11.09
CA ALA A 9 5.11 -0.92 10.13
C ALA A 9 6.55 -0.51 10.45
N THR A 10 7.50 -0.95 9.63
CA THR A 10 8.92 -0.60 9.75
C THR A 10 9.25 0.35 8.62
N PRO A 11 9.86 1.51 8.90
CA PRO A 11 10.35 2.38 7.84
C PRO A 11 11.31 1.62 6.92
N ILE A 12 11.24 1.94 5.64
CA ILE A 12 12.21 1.48 4.64
C ILE A 12 13.08 2.67 4.24
N THR A 13 14.34 2.43 3.94
CA THR A 13 15.21 3.48 3.41
C THR A 13 14.81 3.84 1.98
N ALA A 14 15.16 5.06 1.54
CA ALA A 14 14.95 5.46 0.14
C ALA A 14 15.63 4.50 -0.87
N LYS A 15 16.78 3.91 -0.50
CA LYS A 15 17.48 2.92 -1.33
C LYS A 15 16.69 1.61 -1.45
N GLU A 16 16.14 1.12 -0.35
CA GLU A 16 15.31 -0.09 -0.33
C GLU A 16 14.00 0.13 -1.10
N PHE A 17 13.39 1.32 -0.95
CA PHE A 17 12.23 1.70 -1.74
C PHE A 17 12.55 1.77 -3.23
N ALA A 18 13.67 2.38 -3.61
CA ALA A 18 14.13 2.44 -5.00
C ALA A 18 14.33 1.05 -5.61
N GLN A 19 14.95 0.12 -4.86
CA GLN A 19 15.12 -1.28 -5.29
C GLN A 19 13.79 -2.01 -5.44
N TRP A 20 12.81 -1.68 -4.60
CA TRP A 20 11.47 -2.24 -4.69
C TRP A 20 10.70 -1.72 -5.92
N ILE A 21 10.88 -0.46 -6.32
CA ILE A 21 10.25 0.13 -7.51
C ILE A 21 11.04 -0.09 -8.82
N HIS A 22 12.32 -0.45 -8.76
CA HIS A 22 13.16 -0.66 -9.94
C HIS A 22 12.58 -1.63 -11.01
N PRO A 23 11.89 -2.74 -10.64
CA PRO A 23 11.20 -3.60 -11.61
C PRO A 23 10.09 -2.88 -12.41
N PHE A 24 9.61 -1.73 -11.93
CA PHE A 24 8.60 -0.90 -12.56
C PHE A 24 9.19 0.21 -13.45
N GLU A 25 10.46 0.57 -13.26
CA GLU A 25 11.14 1.66 -13.99
C GLU A 25 11.90 1.16 -15.23
N THR A 26 12.50 -0.03 -15.19
CA THR A 26 13.11 -0.69 -16.36
C THR A 26 12.61 -2.12 -16.50
N PRO A 27 11.36 -2.29 -16.96
CA PRO A 27 10.80 -3.63 -17.06
C PRO A 27 11.46 -4.38 -18.22
N SER A 28 12.01 -5.57 -17.94
CA SER A 28 12.29 -6.55 -19.00
C SER A 28 11.00 -6.81 -19.81
N ALA A 29 11.08 -7.29 -21.05
CA ALA A 29 9.87 -7.55 -21.85
C ALA A 29 8.85 -8.45 -21.12
N ALA A 30 9.32 -9.41 -20.33
CA ALA A 30 8.48 -10.27 -19.49
C ALA A 30 7.88 -9.50 -18.29
N THR A 31 8.65 -8.62 -17.66
CA THR A 31 8.17 -7.75 -16.58
C THR A 31 7.17 -6.71 -17.10
N ALA A 32 7.40 -6.17 -18.29
CA ALA A 32 6.50 -5.20 -18.94
C ALA A 32 5.20 -5.88 -19.37
N ALA A 33 5.27 -7.12 -19.86
CA ALA A 33 4.10 -7.93 -20.17
C ALA A 33 3.31 -8.27 -18.91
N PHE A 34 3.98 -8.68 -17.83
CA PHE A 34 3.36 -8.94 -16.53
C PHE A 34 2.72 -7.68 -15.92
N LEU A 35 3.39 -6.53 -15.99
CA LEU A 35 2.89 -5.25 -15.51
C LEU A 35 1.75 -4.73 -16.38
N ARG A 36 1.81 -4.89 -17.72
CA ARG A 36 0.69 -4.58 -18.62
C ARG A 36 -0.50 -5.48 -18.35
N GLN A 37 -0.29 -6.78 -18.13
CA GLN A 37 -1.35 -7.72 -17.77
C GLN A 37 -2.00 -7.34 -16.44
N ARG A 38 -1.21 -6.93 -15.44
CA ARG A 38 -1.75 -6.43 -14.17
C ARG A 38 -2.43 -5.08 -14.28
N HIS A 39 -1.87 -4.13 -15.03
CA HIS A 39 -2.46 -2.82 -15.25
C HIS A 39 -3.76 -2.92 -16.07
N GLN A 40 -3.82 -3.81 -17.06
CA GLN A 40 -5.06 -4.16 -17.77
C GLN A 40 -6.07 -4.87 -16.86
N GLN A 41 -5.63 -5.69 -15.89
CA GLN A 41 -6.53 -6.19 -14.85
C GLN A 41 -7.06 -5.07 -13.94
N TYR A 42 -6.25 -4.04 -13.61
CA TYR A 42 -6.72 -2.90 -12.83
C TYR A 42 -7.69 -1.98 -13.59
N LEU A 43 -7.44 -1.73 -14.88
CA LEU A 43 -8.34 -0.95 -15.73
C LEU A 43 -9.59 -1.75 -16.14
N GLY A 44 -9.45 -3.06 -16.37
CA GLY A 44 -10.59 -3.98 -16.61
C GLY A 44 -11.44 -4.22 -15.37
N ALA A 45 -10.87 -4.13 -14.16
CA ALA A 45 -11.63 -4.08 -12.91
C ALA A 45 -12.35 -2.75 -12.67
N SER A 46 -12.03 -1.71 -13.47
CA SER A 46 -12.77 -0.45 -13.51
C SER A 46 -13.91 -0.47 -14.54
N SER A 47 -13.93 -1.42 -15.47
CA SER A 47 -15.12 -1.77 -16.24
C SER A 47 -15.90 -2.85 -15.50
N VAL A 48 -16.90 -2.42 -14.74
CA VAL A 48 -17.91 -3.30 -14.16
C VAL A 48 -18.68 -4.00 -15.28
N SER A 49 -18.22 -5.19 -15.68
CA SER A 49 -19.12 -6.21 -16.20
C SER A 49 -19.71 -6.91 -14.98
N VAL A 50 -21.00 -6.65 -14.73
CA VAL A 50 -21.81 -7.29 -13.69
C VAL A 50 -21.91 -8.78 -14.03
N ASP A 51 -20.99 -9.58 -13.52
CA ASP A 51 -21.17 -11.02 -13.37
C ASP A 51 -21.48 -11.29 -11.90
N GLU A 52 -22.71 -11.68 -11.60
CA GLU A 52 -23.23 -11.97 -10.26
C GLU A 52 -22.70 -13.31 -9.72
N SER A 53 -21.39 -13.54 -9.76
CA SER A 53 -20.75 -14.68 -9.10
C SER A 53 -19.99 -14.21 -7.87
N HIS A 54 -20.22 -14.89 -6.74
CA HIS A 54 -19.78 -14.60 -5.37
C HIS A 54 -18.25 -14.57 -5.17
N THR A 55 -17.54 -13.67 -5.85
CA THR A 55 -16.08 -13.52 -5.72
C THR A 55 -15.77 -12.31 -4.83
N HIS A 56 -15.09 -12.57 -3.72
CA HIS A 56 -14.67 -11.52 -2.80
C HIS A 56 -13.54 -10.72 -3.46
N VAL A 57 -13.76 -9.44 -3.76
CA VAL A 57 -12.75 -8.61 -4.45
C VAL A 57 -11.77 -8.05 -3.41
N GLU A 58 -10.52 -8.50 -3.42
CA GLU A 58 -9.47 -7.92 -2.58
C GLU A 58 -8.91 -6.65 -3.24
N ARG A 59 -8.98 -5.53 -2.53
CA ARG A 59 -8.41 -4.24 -2.96
C ARG A 59 -7.21 -3.91 -2.09
N ASN A 60 -6.08 -3.58 -2.71
CA ASN A 60 -4.87 -3.19 -1.98
C ASN A 60 -4.56 -1.73 -2.29
N VAL A 61 -4.49 -0.89 -1.27
CA VAL A 61 -4.20 0.55 -1.40
C VAL A 61 -2.87 0.85 -0.72
N GLY A 62 -1.94 1.41 -1.48
CA GLY A 62 -0.66 1.93 -0.97
C GLY A 62 -0.75 3.41 -0.65
N ILE A 63 -0.22 3.83 0.49
CA ILE A 63 -0.22 5.23 0.95
C ILE A 63 1.21 5.63 1.31
N ALA A 64 1.74 6.69 0.70
CA ALA A 64 3.00 7.28 1.13
C ALA A 64 2.77 8.14 2.39
N VAL A 65 3.52 7.88 3.46
CA VAL A 65 3.37 8.57 4.75
C VAL A 65 4.72 9.15 5.18
N SER A 66 4.81 10.48 5.21
CA SER A 66 6.03 11.21 5.56
C SER A 66 6.08 11.64 7.02
N GLY A 67 4.94 11.64 7.71
CA GLY A 67 4.79 12.23 9.05
C GLY A 67 4.24 13.66 9.04
N GLY A 68 4.16 14.29 7.86
CA GLY A 68 3.43 15.55 7.71
C GLY A 68 1.94 15.37 8.00
N VAL A 69 1.31 16.41 8.53
CA VAL A 69 -0.09 16.40 8.97
C VAL A 69 -1.05 15.93 7.87
N ASP A 70 -0.82 16.31 6.61
CA ASP A 70 -1.67 15.92 5.49
C ASP A 70 -1.64 14.41 5.23
N SER A 71 -0.44 13.82 5.19
CA SER A 71 -0.28 12.37 4.97
C SER A 71 -0.84 11.54 6.14
N MET A 72 -0.72 12.05 7.37
CA MET A 72 -1.28 11.41 8.57
C MET A 72 -2.81 11.52 8.60
N ALA A 73 -3.37 12.67 8.22
CA ALA A 73 -4.81 12.87 8.11
C ALA A 73 -5.41 11.95 7.05
N LEU A 74 -4.80 11.87 5.87
CA LEU A 74 -5.23 10.97 4.80
C LEU A 74 -5.20 9.51 5.26
N THR A 75 -4.11 9.06 5.87
CA THR A 75 -3.98 7.69 6.40
C THR A 75 -5.06 7.38 7.43
N THR A 76 -5.32 8.32 8.35
CA THR A 76 -6.34 8.18 9.40
C THR A 76 -7.75 8.07 8.82
N LEU A 77 -8.07 8.91 7.84
CA LEU A 77 -9.39 8.90 7.20
C LEU A 77 -9.62 7.59 6.45
N LEU A 78 -8.63 7.11 5.69
CA LEU A 78 -8.73 5.85 4.97
C LEU A 78 -8.82 4.66 5.94
N ALA A 79 -8.01 4.63 7.00
CA ALA A 79 -8.05 3.58 8.02
C ALA A 79 -9.45 3.49 8.66
N ARG A 80 -10.04 4.63 9.06
CA ARG A 80 -11.40 4.67 9.62
C ARG A 80 -12.45 4.25 8.61
N HIS A 81 -12.37 4.77 7.39
CA HIS A 81 -13.34 4.47 6.33
C HIS A 81 -13.39 2.96 6.04
N TYR A 82 -12.23 2.34 5.78
CA TYR A 82 -12.18 0.92 5.43
C TYR A 82 -12.38 -0.01 6.63
N SER A 83 -12.06 0.42 7.86
CA SER A 83 -12.42 -0.35 9.06
C SER A 83 -13.93 -0.46 9.25
N LEU A 84 -14.68 0.61 8.94
CA LEU A 84 -16.15 0.60 9.01
C LEU A 84 -16.79 -0.22 7.88
N LEU A 85 -16.16 -0.28 6.71
CA LEU A 85 -16.67 -1.02 5.54
C LEU A 85 -16.36 -2.52 5.63
N ASN A 86 -15.16 -2.90 6.05
CA ASN A 86 -14.74 -4.30 6.18
C ASN A 86 -15.60 -5.11 7.19
N GLY A 87 -16.36 -4.45 8.07
CA GLY A 87 -17.28 -5.09 9.02
C GLY A 87 -18.72 -5.28 8.52
N LYS A 88 -19.11 -4.69 7.38
CA LYS A 88 -20.51 -4.65 6.91
C LYS A 88 -20.72 -5.46 5.64
N ASN A 89 -20.67 -6.79 5.69
CA ASN A 89 -21.00 -7.70 4.55
C ASN A 89 -20.47 -7.21 3.18
N ASP A 90 -19.35 -6.50 3.18
CA ASP A 90 -18.85 -5.85 1.99
C ASP A 90 -18.18 -6.93 1.15
N ARG A 91 -18.64 -7.10 -0.09
CA ARG A 91 -18.11 -8.11 -1.02
C ARG A 91 -16.65 -7.82 -1.39
N ALA A 92 -16.09 -6.71 -0.93
CA ALA A 92 -14.72 -6.34 -1.15
C ALA A 92 -13.98 -6.01 0.15
N ARG A 93 -12.88 -6.73 0.39
CA ARG A 93 -11.98 -6.45 1.52
C ARG A 93 -10.90 -5.52 1.03
N THR A 94 -10.77 -4.36 1.67
CA THR A 94 -9.69 -3.41 1.34
C THR A 94 -8.58 -3.49 2.37
N SER A 95 -7.36 -3.76 1.91
CA SER A 95 -6.12 -3.75 2.69
C SER A 95 -5.38 -2.44 2.43
N LEU A 96 -5.00 -1.75 3.52
CA LEU A 96 -4.20 -0.54 3.46
C LEU A 96 -2.74 -0.86 3.78
N HIS A 97 -1.82 -0.30 3.00
CA HIS A 97 -0.39 -0.42 3.19
C HIS A 97 0.24 0.96 3.25
N ALA A 98 0.85 1.30 4.39
CA ALA A 98 1.61 2.53 4.54
C ALA A 98 3.07 2.32 4.13
N PHE A 99 3.59 3.21 3.30
CA PHE A 99 4.99 3.29 2.90
C PHE A 99 5.62 4.50 3.57
N ILE A 100 6.54 4.24 4.50
CA ILE A 100 7.28 5.26 5.22
C ILE A 100 8.73 5.17 4.75
N VAL A 101 9.20 6.24 4.12
CA VAL A 101 10.54 6.28 3.52
C VAL A 101 11.47 7.13 4.38
N ASP A 102 12.47 6.52 5.00
CA ASP A 102 13.58 7.24 5.63
C ASP A 102 14.59 7.65 4.55
N HIS A 103 14.57 8.94 4.22
CA HIS A 103 15.45 9.53 3.21
C HIS A 103 16.89 9.75 3.71
N LYS A 104 17.17 9.61 5.01
CA LYS A 104 18.51 9.84 5.61
C LYS A 104 19.16 11.18 5.26
N LEU A 105 18.34 12.21 5.05
CA LEU A 105 18.77 13.57 4.70
C LEU A 105 19.32 14.36 5.91
N ARG A 106 18.97 13.96 7.13
CA ARG A 106 19.37 14.61 8.38
C ARG A 106 19.50 13.57 9.49
N ASP A 107 20.32 13.85 10.50
CA ASP A 107 20.63 12.90 11.59
C ASP A 107 19.39 12.32 12.30
N ASN A 108 18.31 13.12 12.41
CA ASN A 108 17.09 12.71 13.09
C ASN A 108 16.03 12.05 12.17
N SER A 109 16.30 11.85 10.88
CA SER A 109 15.28 11.32 9.95
C SER A 109 14.83 9.90 10.29
N THR A 110 15.74 9.06 10.80
CA THR A 110 15.42 7.69 11.21
C THR A 110 14.50 7.68 12.44
N VAL A 111 14.73 8.58 13.40
CA VAL A 111 13.88 8.74 14.60
C VAL A 111 12.48 9.18 14.20
N GLU A 112 12.38 10.16 13.30
CA GLU A 112 11.12 10.63 12.74
C GLU A 112 10.36 9.53 12.01
N ALA A 113 11.02 8.80 11.10
CA ALA A 113 10.40 7.72 10.35
C ALA A 113 9.87 6.61 11.29
N ASN A 114 10.65 6.25 12.32
CA ASN A 114 10.22 5.29 13.34
C ASN A 114 9.02 5.80 14.14
N TYR A 115 9.01 7.08 14.50
CA TYR A 115 7.88 7.69 15.19
C TYR A 115 6.61 7.64 14.33
N VAL A 116 6.69 8.00 13.06
CA VAL A 116 5.58 7.91 12.10
C VAL A 116 5.05 6.48 12.03
N ALA A 117 5.94 5.50 11.94
CA ALA A 117 5.55 4.09 11.85
C ALA A 117 4.82 3.61 13.11
N GLN A 118 5.26 4.06 14.30
CA GLN A 118 4.54 3.81 15.55
C GLN A 118 3.16 4.47 15.59
N GLN A 119 3.00 5.67 15.02
CA GLN A 119 1.68 6.32 14.98
C GLN A 119 0.74 5.61 14.01
N VAL A 120 1.23 5.22 12.82
CA VAL A 120 0.43 4.50 11.82
C VAL A 120 -0.01 3.12 12.34
N GLN A 121 0.81 2.43 13.13
CA GLN A 121 0.42 1.15 13.75
C GLN A 121 -0.74 1.26 14.75
N LYS A 122 -1.05 2.46 15.25
CA LYS A 122 -2.13 2.70 16.21
C LYS A 122 -3.47 3.03 15.54
N LEU A 123 -3.50 3.19 14.21
CA LEU A 123 -4.70 3.48 13.42
C LEU A 123 -5.49 2.20 13.13
#